data_AF-A0A7J3ZN34-F1
#
_entry.id   AF-A0A7J3ZN34-F1
#
_cell.length_a   1.000
_cell.length_b   1.000
_cell.length_c   1.000
_cell.angle_alpha   90.00
_cell.angle_beta   90.00
_cell.angle_gamma   90.00
#
_symmetry.space_group_name_H-M   'P 1'
#
loop_
_entity.id
_entity.type
_entity.pdbx_description
1 polymer ?
#
loop_
_entity_poly.entity_id
_entity_poly.type
_entity_poly.pdbx_seq_one_letter_code
_entity_poly.pdbx_strand_id
1 'polypeptide(L)'
;MREIEVLKIMSQNILETLEMYASRDRQLFVKVVRRGLNETLGSAAAETLIYYLGGNEALHDPSIIVDKFRAVLGIGADTIFKHIIREMEKLKIIHFDE
;
A
#
# COMPACT_ATOMS: atom_id res chain seq x y z
N MET A 1 2.84 18.33 -20.01
CA MET A 1 3.24 18.94 -18.72
C MET A 1 2.21 18.73 -17.61
N ARG A 2 0.91 19.07 -17.79
CA ARG A 2 -0.12 18.89 -16.74
C ARG A 2 -0.33 17.45 -16.25
N GLU A 3 -0.27 16.45 -17.15
CA GLU A 3 -0.52 15.03 -16.77
C GLU A 3 0.53 14.47 -15.81
N ILE A 4 1.80 14.83 -15.99
CA ILE A 4 2.90 14.38 -15.13
C ILE A 4 2.74 14.94 -13.71
N GLU A 5 2.24 16.16 -13.59
CA GLU A 5 2.01 16.83 -12.32
C GLU A 5 0.85 16.20 -11.55
N VAL A 6 -0.24 15.85 -12.24
CA VAL A 6 -1.37 15.11 -11.66
C VAL A 6 -0.93 13.74 -11.14
N LEU A 7 -0.13 13.00 -11.91
CA LEU A 7 0.39 11.70 -11.49
C LEU A 7 1.26 11.81 -10.22
N LYS A 8 2.08 12.87 -10.10
CA LYS A 8 2.87 13.13 -8.89
C LYS A 8 2.00 13.40 -7.67
N ILE A 9 0.95 14.23 -7.81
CA ILE A 9 0.02 14.55 -6.72
C ILE A 9 -0.73 13.29 -6.26
N MET A 10 -1.27 12.50 -7.20
CA MET A 10 -1.94 11.24 -6.88
C MET A 10 -0.99 10.27 -6.16
N SER A 11 0.26 10.24 -6.62
CA SER A 11 1.30 9.41 -6.04
C SER A 11 1.57 9.76 -4.58
N GLN A 12 1.67 11.07 -4.30
CA GLN A 12 1.89 11.63 -2.97
C GLN A 12 0.72 11.33 -2.03
N ASN A 13 -0.52 11.51 -2.50
CA ASN A 13 -1.72 11.25 -1.70
C ASN A 13 -1.81 9.77 -1.24
N ILE A 14 -1.39 8.82 -2.09
CA ILE A 14 -1.36 7.40 -1.74
C ILE A 14 -0.37 7.15 -0.60
N LEU A 15 0.82 7.74 -0.69
CA LEU A 15 1.85 7.58 0.34
C LEU A 15 1.37 8.12 1.69
N GLU A 16 0.89 9.36 1.71
CA GLU A 16 0.39 10.02 2.93
C GLU A 16 -0.75 9.22 3.58
N THR A 17 -1.65 8.67 2.78
CA THR A 17 -2.75 7.83 3.28
C THR A 17 -2.23 6.53 3.91
N LEU A 18 -1.27 5.86 3.26
CA LEU A 18 -0.67 4.64 3.79
C LEU A 18 0.14 4.91 5.07
N GLU A 19 0.86 6.03 5.15
CA GLU A 19 1.57 6.50 6.35
C GLU A 19 0.60 6.77 7.51
N MET A 20 -0.53 7.43 7.23
CA MET A 20 -1.58 7.63 8.22
C MET A 20 -2.09 6.29 8.78
N TYR A 21 -2.37 5.29 7.95
CA TYR A 21 -2.82 3.99 8.46
C TYR A 21 -1.72 3.23 9.21
N ALA A 22 -0.49 3.24 8.70
CA ALA A 22 0.64 2.58 9.34
C ALA A 22 0.99 3.18 10.71
N SER A 23 0.78 4.48 10.90
CA SER A 23 1.00 5.16 12.18
C SER A 23 -0.10 4.88 13.21
N ARG A 24 -1.34 4.60 12.77
CA ARG A 24 -2.47 4.27 13.67
C ARG A 24 -2.36 2.86 14.24
N ASP A 25 -2.18 1.87 13.37
CA ASP A 25 -2.00 0.48 13.77
C ASP A 25 -1.10 -0.23 12.76
N ARG A 26 0.19 -0.31 13.10
CA ARG A 26 1.22 -0.90 12.25
C ARG A 26 0.98 -2.40 12.00
N GLN A 27 0.47 -3.14 12.97
CA GLN A 27 0.27 -4.59 12.82
C GLN A 27 -0.91 -4.86 11.88
N LEU A 28 -2.01 -4.13 12.09
CA LEU A 28 -3.17 -4.22 11.22
C LEU A 28 -2.84 -3.74 9.81
N PHE A 29 -2.07 -2.65 9.66
CA PHE A 29 -1.57 -2.19 8.37
C PHE A 29 -0.85 -3.29 7.59
N VAL A 30 0.16 -3.92 8.19
CA VAL A 30 0.92 -5.01 7.56
C VAL A 30 0.01 -6.16 7.15
N LYS A 31 -0.94 -6.53 8.01
CA LYS A 31 -1.91 -7.59 7.74
C LYS A 31 -2.80 -7.25 6.54
N VAL A 32 -3.29 -6.02 6.45
CA VAL A 32 -4.16 -5.57 5.35
C VAL A 32 -3.38 -5.42 4.05
N VAL A 33 -2.15 -4.87 4.08
CA VAL A 33 -1.28 -4.83 2.90
C VAL A 33 -1.05 -6.25 2.37
N ARG A 34 -0.60 -7.18 3.22
CA ARG A 34 -0.37 -8.57 2.80
C ARG A 34 -1.63 -9.21 2.22
N ARG A 35 -2.77 -9.00 2.88
CA ARG A 35 -4.05 -9.52 2.40
C ARG A 35 -4.42 -8.94 1.03
N GLY A 36 -4.33 -7.63 0.85
CA GLY A 36 -4.65 -6.97 -0.42
C GLY A 36 -3.72 -7.41 -1.55
N LEU A 37 -2.45 -7.66 -1.26
CA LEU A 37 -1.50 -8.24 -2.21
C LEU A 37 -1.89 -9.66 -2.62
N ASN A 38 -2.22 -10.50 -1.64
CA ASN A 38 -2.67 -11.87 -1.89
C ASN A 38 -3.96 -11.90 -2.72
N GLU A 39 -4.91 -11.01 -2.44
CA GLU A 39 -6.17 -10.90 -3.19
C GLU A 39 -5.95 -10.40 -4.61
N THR A 40 -4.99 -9.49 -4.83
CA THR A 40 -4.78 -8.88 -6.15
C THR A 40 -3.87 -9.72 -7.05
N LEU A 41 -2.84 -10.36 -6.49
CA LEU A 41 -1.79 -11.04 -7.24
C LEU A 41 -1.81 -12.56 -7.07
N GLY A 42 -2.49 -13.07 -6.04
CA GLY A 42 -2.36 -14.46 -5.58
C GLY A 42 -1.16 -14.64 -4.63
N SER A 43 -1.27 -15.65 -3.75
CA SER A 43 -0.33 -15.85 -2.64
C SER A 43 1.14 -15.98 -3.09
N ALA A 44 1.41 -16.78 -4.12
CA ALA A 44 2.78 -17.03 -4.58
C ALA A 44 3.45 -15.78 -5.16
N ALA A 45 2.72 -15.01 -5.97
CA ALA A 45 3.22 -13.77 -6.56
C ALA A 45 3.40 -12.69 -5.48
N ALA A 46 2.46 -12.58 -4.53
CA ALA A 46 2.55 -11.65 -3.41
C ALA A 46 3.76 -11.95 -2.51
N GLU A 47 4.02 -13.21 -2.16
CA GLU A 47 5.21 -13.59 -1.37
C GLU A 47 6.52 -13.30 -2.11
N THR A 48 6.57 -13.63 -3.40
CA THR A 48 7.73 -13.34 -4.24
C THR A 48 7.99 -11.84 -4.28
N LEU A 49 6.94 -11.04 -4.46
CA LEU A 49 7.05 -9.59 -4.47
C LEU A 49 7.54 -9.07 -3.11
N ILE A 50 6.94 -9.48 -1.99
CA ILE A 50 7.38 -9.10 -0.64
C ILE A 50 8.87 -9.44 -0.43
N TYR A 51 9.31 -10.62 -0.86
CA TYR A 51 10.71 -11.01 -0.80
C TYR A 51 11.62 -10.03 -1.57
N TYR A 52 11.28 -9.72 -2.83
CA TYR A 52 12.04 -8.77 -3.65
C TYR A 52 12.11 -7.36 -3.05
N LEU A 53 11.12 -6.97 -2.25
CA LEU A 53 11.04 -5.65 -1.65
C LEU A 53 11.89 -5.52 -0.37
N GLY A 54 12.50 -6.60 0.10
CA GLY A 54 13.29 -6.64 1.33
C GLY A 54 12.61 -7.40 2.47
N GLY A 55 11.68 -8.30 2.15
CA GLY A 55 11.04 -9.17 3.14
C GLY A 55 9.91 -8.52 3.92
N ASN A 56 9.58 -9.11 5.06
CA ASN A 56 8.47 -8.66 5.89
C ASN A 56 8.73 -7.28 6.50
N GLU A 57 10.01 -6.96 6.71
CA GLU A 57 10.52 -5.69 7.22
C GLU A 57 10.09 -4.53 6.32
N ALA A 58 10.09 -4.75 5.00
CA ALA A 58 9.65 -3.74 4.04
C ALA A 58 8.18 -3.36 4.21
N LEU A 59 7.33 -4.26 4.73
CA LEU A 59 5.91 -3.97 4.97
C LEU A 59 5.69 -3.01 6.15
N HIS A 60 6.70 -2.76 6.97
CA HIS A 60 6.59 -1.83 8.09
C HIS A 60 6.88 -0.38 7.71
N ASP A 61 7.36 -0.13 6.49
CA ASP A 61 7.73 1.19 5.99
C ASP A 61 6.92 1.52 4.72
N PRO A 62 5.88 2.37 4.85
CA PRO A 62 5.04 2.77 3.73
C PRO A 62 5.79 3.38 2.55
N SER A 63 6.87 4.14 2.77
CA SER A 63 7.61 4.76 1.68
C SER A 63 8.37 3.70 0.88
N ILE A 64 8.98 2.73 1.56
CA ILE A 64 9.63 1.58 0.93
C ILE A 64 8.62 0.78 0.11
N ILE A 65 7.43 0.53 0.65
CA ILE A 65 6.35 -0.16 -0.07
C ILE A 65 6.02 0.62 -1.34
N VAL A 66 5.65 1.89 -1.22
CA VAL A 66 5.20 2.69 -2.36
C VAL A 66 6.26 2.80 -3.46
N ASP A 67 7.49 3.16 -3.09
CA ASP A 67 8.56 3.39 -4.05
C ASP A 67 8.96 2.10 -4.76
N LYS A 68 9.19 1.03 -4.01
CA LYS A 68 9.66 -0.22 -4.61
C LYS A 68 8.55 -0.95 -5.37
N PHE A 69 7.29 -0.89 -4.93
CA PHE A 69 6.17 -1.43 -5.71
C PHE A 69 6.02 -0.70 -7.04
N ARG A 70 6.13 0.63 -7.06
CA ARG A 70 6.07 1.40 -8.30
C ARG A 70 7.27 1.11 -9.20
N ALA A 71 8.45 0.90 -8.63
CA ALA A 71 9.61 0.49 -9.41
C ALA A 71 9.41 -0.85 -10.12
N VAL A 72 8.66 -1.79 -9.52
CA VAL A 72 8.40 -3.12 -10.09
C VAL A 72 7.17 -3.14 -11.01
N LEU A 73 6.07 -2.50 -10.62
CA LEU A 73 4.76 -2.62 -11.26
C LEU A 73 4.32 -1.35 -12.01
N GLY A 74 5.10 -0.28 -11.95
CA GLY A 74 4.76 1.01 -12.54
C GLY A 74 3.43 1.56 -12.00
N ILE A 75 2.62 2.10 -12.90
CA ILE A 75 1.29 2.64 -12.57
C ILE A 75 0.32 1.58 -12.00
N GLY A 76 0.57 0.29 -12.25
CA GLY A 76 -0.25 -0.80 -11.74
C GLY A 76 -0.22 -0.89 -10.22
N ALA A 77 0.87 -0.43 -9.59
CA ALA A 77 1.00 -0.36 -8.14
C ALA A 77 -0.10 0.52 -7.50
N ASP A 78 -0.47 1.63 -8.15
CA ASP A 78 -1.47 2.55 -7.62
C ASP A 78 -2.86 1.91 -7.54
N THR A 79 -3.20 1.01 -8.47
CA THR A 79 -4.45 0.25 -8.43
C THR A 79 -4.47 -0.70 -7.23
N ILE A 80 -3.35 -1.37 -6.96
CA ILE A 80 -3.19 -2.25 -5.80
C ILE A 80 -3.31 -1.44 -4.50
N PHE A 81 -2.66 -0.27 -4.43
CA PHE A 81 -2.74 0.58 -3.24
C PHE A 81 -4.14 1.13 -3.01
N LYS A 82 -4.86 1.52 -4.06
CA LYS A 82 -6.27 1.93 -3.94
C LYS A 82 -7.15 0.79 -3.42
N HIS A 83 -6.90 -0.45 -3.82
CA HIS A 83 -7.58 -1.62 -3.26
C HIS A 83 -7.28 -1.80 -1.77
N ILE A 84 -5.99 -1.78 -1.40
CA ILE A 84 -5.53 -1.89 -0.01
C ILE A 84 -6.16 -0.80 0.88
N ILE A 85 -6.14 0.46 0.42
CA ILE A 85 -6.73 1.59 1.15
C ILE A 85 -8.24 1.37 1.38
N ARG A 86 -8.98 0.95 0.35
CA ARG A 86 -10.42 0.61 0.49
C ARG A 86 -10.67 -0.50 1.50
N GLU A 87 -9.80 -1.51 1.56
CA GLU A 87 -9.91 -2.56 2.57
C GLU A 87 -9.62 -2.03 3.98
N MET A 88 -8.67 -1.10 4.15
CA MET A 88 -8.40 -0.43 5.43
C MET A 88 -9.59 0.42 5.89
N GLU A 89 -10.24 1.15 4.98
CA GLU A 89 -11.45 1.93 5.24
C GLU A 89 -12.59 1.03 5.74
N LYS A 90 -12.84 -0.10 5.08
CA LYS A 90 -13.89 -1.08 5.48
C LYS A 90 -13.63 -1.70 6.85
N LEU A 91 -12.36 -1.96 7.17
CA LEU A 91 -11.95 -2.58 8.43
C LEU A 91 -11.98 -1.63 9.62
N LYS A 92 -12.46 -0.39 9.44
CA LYS A 92 -12.63 0.56 10.54
C LYS A 92 -11.34 0.84 11.30
N ILE A 93 -10.21 0.97 10.60
CA ILE A 93 -9.07 1.79 11.10
C ILE A 93 -9.47 3.29 11.19
N ILE A 94 -10.76 3.57 10.92
CA ILE A 94 -11.49 4.81 11.03
C ILE A 94 -12.71 4.61 11.96
N HIS A 95 -12.55 3.93 13.08
CA HIS A 95 -13.49 4.10 14.19
C HIS A 95 -12.96 5.21 15.08
N PHE A 96 -13.34 6.45 14.74
CA PHE A 96 -13.68 7.38 15.81
C PHE A 96 -14.96 6.83 16.42
N ASP A 97 -14.87 6.38 17.67
CA ASP A 97 -16.05 6.34 18.53
C ASP A 97 -16.56 7.78 18.67
N GLU A 98 -17.89 7.91 18.53
CA GLU A 98 -18.77 9.05 18.85
C GLU A 98 -18.85 10.23 17.87
#